data_AF-A0A2M6YLJ0-F1
#
_entry.id   AF-A0A2M6YLJ0-F1
#
_cell.length_a   1.000
_cell.length_b   1.000
_cell.length_c   1.000
_cell.angle_alpha   90.00
_cell.angle_beta   90.00
_cell.angle_gamma   90.00
#
_symmetry.space_group_name_H-M   'P 1'
#
loop_
_entity.id
_entity.type
_entity.pdbx_description
1 polymer ?
#
loop_
_entity_poly.entity_id
_entity_poly.type
_entity_poly.pdbx_seq_one_letter_code
_entity_poly.pdbx_strand_id
1 'polypeptide(L)'
;QRGGKNIEGITINLAKTLALGWGGINYGVNILGTGRDEKGAYTDYQAFAMDMESLTRTVRSGRVYHQRRVGKGSDAKYNILDDPRDIREYVNSWASRDVRECIKAVIPADIIEGAANICKRTLEKGGRSLPLPDQIRNMLVGFMGYGITAEMLAEKLNKSIEQINDTDIINLRKTYAAIRDGDCKISDVFPKNTKTPKPVTKEEPEKKIVVAPTPIVEKVDEDIHAELLQKSKSLLASIDKKNPLYGEILRDGYCVNSAVALETLGIDQLQAGLDFAHGKLI
;
A
#
# COMPACT_ATOMS: atom_id res chain seq x y z
N GLN A 1 -11.68 -1.43 2.46
CA GLN A 1 -12.60 -2.49 2.95
C GLN A 1 -14.05 -2.17 2.57
N ARG A 2 -14.92 -3.17 2.35
CA ARG A 2 -16.38 -2.95 2.20
C ARG A 2 -17.09 -3.72 3.31
N GLY A 3 -17.76 -3.01 4.21
CA GLY A 3 -18.50 -3.63 5.32
C GLY A 3 -17.65 -4.40 6.33
N GLY A 4 -16.34 -4.12 6.44
CA GLY A 4 -15.41 -4.86 7.31
C GLY A 4 -14.71 -6.05 6.64
N LYS A 5 -14.98 -6.33 5.36
CA LYS A 5 -14.20 -7.31 4.57
C LYS A 5 -13.09 -6.61 3.79
N ASN A 6 -11.89 -7.20 3.81
CA ASN A 6 -10.81 -6.85 2.90
C ASN A 6 -11.27 -7.17 1.46
N ILE A 7 -11.25 -6.16 0.60
CA ILE A 7 -11.59 -6.35 -0.81
C ILE A 7 -10.28 -6.74 -1.48
N GLU A 8 -10.19 -7.99 -1.93
CA GLU A 8 -9.08 -8.45 -2.74
C GLU A 8 -9.41 -8.25 -4.22
N GLY A 9 -8.43 -7.78 -4.98
CA GLY A 9 -8.56 -7.54 -6.41
C GLY A 9 -7.62 -6.45 -6.90
N ILE A 10 -7.51 -6.37 -8.23
CA ILE A 10 -6.73 -5.32 -8.90
C ILE A 10 -7.26 -3.96 -8.47
N THR A 11 -6.34 -3.07 -8.11
CA THR A 11 -6.66 -1.67 -7.82
C THR A 11 -6.80 -0.89 -9.11
N ILE A 12 -7.50 0.25 -9.08
CA ILE A 12 -7.55 1.14 -10.25
C ILE A 12 -6.13 1.60 -10.65
N ASN A 13 -5.23 1.79 -9.69
CA ASN A 13 -3.85 2.18 -9.98
C ASN A 13 -3.09 1.10 -10.73
N LEU A 14 -3.21 -0.17 -10.31
CA LEU A 14 -2.61 -1.28 -11.04
C LEU A 14 -3.22 -1.43 -12.45
N ALA A 15 -4.53 -1.20 -12.61
CA ALA A 15 -5.15 -1.21 -13.93
C ALA A 15 -4.63 -0.07 -14.83
N LYS A 16 -4.42 1.13 -14.28
CA LYS A 16 -3.83 2.26 -15.01
C LYS A 16 -2.38 1.99 -15.41
N THR A 17 -1.58 1.39 -14.54
CA THR A 17 -0.20 1.01 -14.90
C THR A 17 -0.16 -0.06 -15.98
N LEU A 18 -1.11 -1.01 -15.95
CA LEU A 18 -1.26 -2.00 -17.01
C LEU A 18 -1.67 -1.36 -18.33
N ALA A 19 -2.62 -0.42 -18.30
CA ALA A 19 -3.02 0.33 -19.47
C ALA A 19 -1.85 1.14 -20.08
N LEU A 20 -1.02 1.76 -19.24
CA LEU A 20 0.19 2.45 -19.66
C LEU A 20 1.20 1.49 -20.31
N GLY A 21 1.40 0.30 -19.73
CA GLY A 21 2.33 -0.71 -20.26
C GLY A 21 1.81 -1.42 -21.51
N TRP A 22 0.49 -1.57 -21.66
CA TRP A 22 -0.15 -2.11 -22.86
C TRP A 22 0.05 -1.19 -24.06
N GLY A 23 0.02 0.13 -23.84
CA GLY A 23 0.10 1.12 -24.91
C GLY A 23 -1.20 1.19 -25.71
N GLY A 24 -1.36 2.23 -26.53
CA GLY A 24 -2.47 2.32 -27.48
C GLY A 24 -3.89 2.34 -26.90
N ILE A 25 -4.08 2.40 -25.58
CA ILE A 25 -5.42 2.32 -24.95
C ILE A 25 -5.94 3.70 -24.55
N ASN A 26 -7.17 4.01 -24.95
CA ASN A 26 -7.92 5.18 -24.53
C ASN A 26 -8.99 4.78 -23.53
N TYR A 27 -8.96 5.34 -22.32
CA TYR A 27 -9.93 5.04 -21.28
C TYR A 27 -10.33 6.32 -20.52
N GLY A 28 -11.55 6.32 -19.97
CA GLY A 28 -12.04 7.49 -19.27
C GLY A 28 -13.48 7.36 -18.79
N VAL A 29 -14.01 8.47 -18.31
CA VAL A 29 -15.39 8.62 -17.86
C VAL A 29 -16.00 9.83 -18.55
N ASN A 30 -17.15 9.65 -19.17
CA ASN A 30 -18.01 10.71 -19.65
C ASN A 30 -19.15 10.91 -18.66
N ILE A 31 -19.37 12.13 -18.20
CA ILE A 31 -20.57 12.46 -17.45
C ILE A 31 -21.66 12.77 -18.47
N LEU A 32 -22.73 11.97 -18.48
CA LEU A 32 -23.81 12.08 -19.47
C LEU A 32 -24.80 13.17 -19.09
N GLY A 33 -25.07 13.33 -17.80
CA GLY A 33 -25.98 14.35 -17.31
C GLY A 33 -26.28 14.19 -15.83
N THR A 34 -26.94 15.22 -15.29
CA THR A 34 -27.46 15.23 -13.92
C THR A 34 -28.97 15.42 -13.96
N GLY A 35 -29.69 14.67 -13.13
CA GLY A 35 -31.14 14.73 -13.08
C GLY A 35 -31.67 14.55 -11.66
N ARG A 36 -32.98 14.58 -11.53
CA ARG A 36 -33.69 14.30 -10.28
C ARG A 36 -34.91 13.44 -10.58
N ASP A 37 -35.11 12.39 -9.81
CA ASP A 37 -36.29 11.54 -9.85
C ASP A 37 -36.90 11.37 -8.45
N GLU A 38 -37.87 10.48 -8.32
CA GLU A 38 -38.55 10.17 -7.05
C GLU A 38 -37.58 9.69 -5.94
N LYS A 39 -36.42 9.15 -6.32
CA LYS A 39 -35.40 8.64 -5.39
C LYS A 39 -34.37 9.70 -5.00
N GLY A 40 -34.26 10.80 -5.74
CA GLY A 40 -33.40 11.93 -5.42
C GLY A 40 -32.63 12.47 -6.63
N ALA A 41 -31.65 13.34 -6.35
CA ALA A 41 -30.73 13.82 -7.37
C ALA A 41 -29.74 12.72 -7.77
N TYR A 42 -29.39 12.63 -9.04
CA TYR A 42 -28.47 11.63 -9.57
C TYR A 42 -27.58 12.19 -10.68
N THR A 43 -26.46 11.51 -10.91
CA THR A 43 -25.57 11.71 -12.05
C THR A 43 -25.47 10.43 -12.85
N ASP A 44 -25.72 10.53 -14.15
CA ASP A 44 -25.47 9.47 -15.11
C ASP A 44 -24.07 9.64 -15.68
N TYR A 45 -23.31 8.54 -15.71
CA TYR A 45 -21.97 8.51 -16.26
C TYR A 45 -21.78 7.28 -17.15
N GLN A 46 -20.76 7.35 -17.97
CA GLN A 46 -20.32 6.28 -18.84
C GLN A 46 -18.80 6.13 -18.72
N ALA A 47 -18.37 5.01 -18.15
CA ALA A 47 -16.98 4.59 -18.19
C ALA A 47 -16.69 3.86 -19.51
N PHE A 48 -15.51 4.04 -20.06
CA PHE A 48 -15.08 3.35 -21.27
C PHE A 48 -13.60 2.99 -21.24
N ALA A 49 -13.24 1.98 -22.01
CA ALA A 49 -11.89 1.67 -22.41
C ALA A 49 -11.91 1.16 -23.86
N MET A 50 -10.93 1.58 -24.65
CA MET A 50 -10.81 1.29 -26.07
C MET A 50 -9.35 1.04 -26.39
N ASP A 51 -9.03 -0.14 -26.91
CA ASP A 51 -7.75 -0.35 -27.56
C ASP A 51 -7.79 0.27 -28.95
N MET A 52 -6.89 1.20 -29.25
CA MET A 52 -6.86 1.92 -30.51
C MET A 52 -6.29 1.09 -31.66
N GLU A 53 -5.54 0.02 -31.36
CA GLU A 53 -4.95 -0.86 -32.38
C GLU A 53 -5.96 -1.90 -32.85
N SER A 54 -6.57 -2.65 -31.92
CA SER A 54 -7.59 -3.66 -32.25
C SER A 54 -9.00 -3.08 -32.42
N LEU A 55 -9.20 -1.81 -32.05
CA LEU A 55 -10.52 -1.18 -31.93
C LEU A 55 -11.48 -1.92 -30.98
N THR A 56 -10.94 -2.70 -30.04
CA THR A 56 -11.74 -3.38 -29.02
C THR A 56 -12.26 -2.36 -28.02
N ARG A 57 -13.59 -2.16 -27.99
CA ARG A 57 -14.25 -1.19 -27.10
C ARG A 57 -15.08 -1.86 -26.03
N THR A 58 -14.89 -1.45 -24.78
CA THR A 58 -15.80 -1.75 -23.68
C THR A 58 -16.39 -0.46 -23.11
N VAL A 59 -17.69 -0.45 -22.89
CA VAL A 59 -18.43 0.69 -22.33
C VAL A 59 -19.34 0.20 -21.21
N ARG A 60 -19.36 0.93 -20.11
CA ARG A 60 -20.29 0.71 -18.99
C ARG A 60 -20.95 2.02 -18.60
N SER A 61 -22.27 2.02 -18.59
CA SER A 61 -23.06 3.17 -18.12
C SER A 61 -23.59 2.88 -16.72
N GLY A 62 -23.59 3.90 -15.87
CA GLY A 62 -24.07 3.80 -14.50
C GLY A 62 -24.79 5.07 -14.06
N ARG A 63 -25.75 4.89 -13.15
CA ARG A 63 -26.45 5.97 -12.45
C ARG A 63 -26.03 5.97 -10.99
N VAL A 64 -25.55 7.10 -10.49
CA VAL A 64 -25.21 7.28 -9.08
C VAL A 64 -26.09 8.37 -8.48
N TYR A 65 -26.91 7.96 -7.51
CA TYR A 65 -27.70 8.89 -6.70
C TYR A 65 -26.78 9.64 -5.74
N HIS A 66 -27.07 10.91 -5.49
CA HIS A 66 -26.33 11.81 -4.58
C HIS A 66 -26.65 11.51 -3.12
N GLN A 67 -26.52 10.24 -2.75
CA GLN A 67 -26.75 9.76 -1.41
C GLN A 67 -25.74 8.68 -1.04
N ARG A 68 -25.15 8.80 0.14
CA ARG A 68 -24.22 7.82 0.69
C ARG A 68 -24.92 7.01 1.75
N ARG A 69 -24.85 5.68 1.62
CA ARG A 69 -25.28 4.77 2.67
C ARG A 69 -24.33 4.90 3.88
N VAL A 70 -24.90 5.16 5.03
CA VAL A 70 -24.23 5.25 6.33
C VAL A 70 -24.86 4.19 7.25
N GLY A 71 -24.03 3.41 7.95
CA GLY A 71 -24.48 2.30 8.80
C GLY A 71 -24.38 0.92 8.14
N LYS A 72 -24.69 -0.13 8.93
CA LYS A 72 -24.64 -1.55 8.53
C LYS A 72 -26.00 -2.20 8.78
N GLY A 73 -26.35 -3.22 7.99
CA GLY A 73 -27.58 -3.99 8.19
C GLY A 73 -28.86 -3.18 7.94
N SER A 74 -29.87 -3.43 8.77
CA SER A 74 -31.20 -2.80 8.77
C SER A 74 -31.20 -1.32 9.17
N ASP A 75 -30.20 -0.86 9.92
CA ASP A 75 -30.08 0.54 10.38
C ASP A 75 -29.37 1.45 9.37
N ALA A 76 -29.26 0.99 8.12
CA ALA A 76 -28.63 1.75 7.07
C ALA A 76 -29.47 2.99 6.71
N LYS A 77 -28.92 4.17 7.00
CA LYS A 77 -29.48 5.47 6.60
C LYS A 77 -28.79 5.94 5.33
N TYR A 78 -29.47 6.77 4.57
CA TYR A 78 -28.89 7.44 3.40
C TYR A 78 -28.70 8.92 3.76
N ASN A 79 -27.45 9.35 3.77
CA ASN A 79 -27.12 10.77 3.89
C ASN A 79 -27.11 11.35 2.49
N ILE A 80 -27.91 12.38 2.27
CA ILE A 80 -27.93 13.14 1.02
C ILE A 80 -26.63 13.95 0.96
N LEU A 81 -25.99 13.98 -0.20
CA LEU A 81 -24.83 14.82 -0.47
C LEU A 81 -25.32 16.09 -1.13
N ASP A 82 -25.15 17.22 -0.45
CA ASP A 82 -25.55 18.53 -0.96
C ASP A 82 -24.35 19.32 -1.52
N ASP A 83 -23.14 19.05 -1.02
CA ASP A 83 -21.95 19.76 -1.47
C ASP A 83 -21.50 19.28 -2.87
N PRO A 84 -21.30 20.19 -3.85
CA PRO A 84 -20.91 19.83 -5.20
C PRO A 84 -19.57 19.08 -5.30
N ARG A 85 -18.63 19.32 -4.39
CA ARG A 85 -17.34 18.62 -4.38
C ARG A 85 -17.52 17.21 -3.87
N ASP A 86 -18.26 17.02 -2.78
CA ASP A 86 -18.57 15.69 -2.25
C ASP A 86 -19.31 14.83 -3.28
N ILE A 87 -20.28 15.41 -4.00
CA ILE A 87 -21.00 14.73 -5.09
C ILE A 87 -20.01 14.29 -6.18
N ARG A 88 -19.11 15.19 -6.61
CA ARG A 88 -18.11 14.88 -7.65
C ARG A 88 -17.17 13.76 -7.22
N GLU A 89 -16.61 13.84 -6.03
CA GLU A 89 -15.70 12.83 -5.50
C GLU A 89 -16.41 11.48 -5.35
N TYR A 90 -17.68 11.49 -4.94
CA TYR A 90 -18.51 10.30 -4.83
C TYR A 90 -18.78 9.65 -6.19
N VAL A 91 -19.21 10.42 -7.19
CA VAL A 91 -19.44 9.94 -8.56
C VAL A 91 -18.14 9.44 -9.19
N ASN A 92 -17.03 10.17 -9.03
CA ASN A 92 -15.71 9.77 -9.52
C ASN A 92 -15.24 8.46 -8.89
N SER A 93 -15.51 8.24 -7.60
CA SER A 93 -15.17 6.99 -6.93
C SER A 93 -15.92 5.80 -7.55
N TRP A 94 -17.21 5.96 -7.87
CA TRP A 94 -17.99 4.94 -8.56
C TRP A 94 -17.48 4.70 -9.98
N ALA A 95 -17.34 5.77 -10.76
CA ALA A 95 -16.90 5.68 -12.14
C ALA A 95 -15.49 5.09 -12.26
N SER A 96 -14.59 5.38 -11.31
CA SER A 96 -13.25 4.78 -11.30
C SER A 96 -13.25 3.26 -11.19
N ARG A 97 -14.26 2.68 -10.54
CA ARG A 97 -14.42 1.21 -10.44
C ARG A 97 -14.85 0.63 -11.78
N ASP A 98 -15.76 1.30 -12.46
CA ASP A 98 -16.22 0.85 -13.77
C ASP A 98 -15.15 1.04 -14.85
N VAL A 99 -14.34 2.11 -14.79
CA VAL A 99 -13.15 2.27 -15.63
C VAL A 99 -12.19 1.11 -15.43
N ARG A 100 -11.93 0.73 -14.17
CA ARG A 100 -11.08 -0.43 -13.87
C ARG A 100 -11.60 -1.69 -14.56
N GLU A 101 -12.90 -1.95 -14.49
CA GLU A 101 -13.49 -3.12 -15.13
C GLU A 101 -13.50 -3.02 -16.67
N CYS A 102 -13.60 -1.80 -17.23
CA CYS A 102 -13.46 -1.60 -18.68
C CYS A 102 -12.02 -1.88 -19.14
N ILE A 103 -11.01 -1.38 -18.43
CA ILE A 103 -9.59 -1.66 -18.73
C ILE A 103 -9.32 -3.17 -18.67
N LYS A 104 -9.83 -3.84 -17.63
CA LYS A 104 -9.70 -5.31 -17.49
C LYS A 104 -10.36 -6.09 -18.62
N ALA A 105 -11.41 -5.55 -19.22
CA ALA A 105 -12.10 -6.21 -20.32
C ALA A 105 -11.36 -6.06 -21.66
N VAL A 106 -10.56 -5.00 -21.81
CA VAL A 106 -9.76 -4.76 -23.02
C VAL A 106 -8.44 -5.53 -22.97
N ILE A 107 -7.75 -5.53 -21.83
CA ILE A 107 -6.46 -6.22 -21.69
C ILE A 107 -6.70 -7.72 -21.46
N PRO A 108 -5.97 -8.64 -22.14
CA PRO A 108 -6.08 -10.08 -21.91
C PRO A 108 -5.89 -10.49 -20.44
N ALA A 109 -6.70 -11.45 -19.98
CA ALA A 109 -6.73 -11.89 -18.59
C ALA A 109 -5.38 -12.45 -18.10
N ASP A 110 -4.65 -13.17 -18.94
CA ASP A 110 -3.36 -13.78 -18.59
C ASP A 110 -2.32 -12.74 -18.14
N ILE A 111 -2.31 -11.58 -18.79
CA ILE A 111 -1.40 -10.46 -18.47
C ILE A 111 -1.80 -9.84 -17.13
N ILE A 112 -3.10 -9.65 -16.94
CA ILE A 112 -3.66 -9.08 -15.71
C ILE A 112 -3.34 -9.98 -14.50
N GLU A 113 -3.55 -11.29 -14.65
CA GLU A 113 -3.23 -12.28 -13.63
C GLU A 113 -1.72 -12.40 -13.38
N GLY A 114 -0.92 -12.39 -14.45
CA GLY A 114 0.53 -12.38 -14.38
C GLY A 114 1.04 -11.19 -13.55
N ALA A 115 0.56 -9.99 -13.83
CA ALA A 115 0.92 -8.80 -13.08
C ALA A 115 0.47 -8.86 -11.60
N ALA A 116 -0.74 -9.33 -11.34
CA ALA A 116 -1.23 -9.52 -9.98
C ALA A 116 -0.36 -10.54 -9.20
N ASN A 117 0.07 -11.61 -9.85
CA ASN A 117 0.94 -12.63 -9.27
C ASN A 117 2.35 -12.12 -9.02
N ILE A 118 2.92 -11.30 -9.92
CA ILE A 118 4.21 -10.63 -9.68
C ILE A 118 4.11 -9.72 -8.46
N CYS A 119 3.07 -8.88 -8.35
CA CYS A 119 2.87 -8.04 -7.17
C CYS A 119 2.75 -8.87 -5.88
N LYS A 120 2.01 -9.99 -5.92
CA LYS A 120 1.92 -10.91 -4.77
C LYS A 120 3.29 -11.48 -4.40
N ARG A 121 4.05 -12.00 -5.36
CA ARG A 121 5.41 -12.53 -5.15
C ARG A 121 6.36 -11.48 -4.59
N THR A 122 6.27 -10.23 -5.03
CA THR A 122 7.10 -9.14 -4.49
C THR A 122 6.73 -8.84 -3.03
N LEU A 123 5.44 -8.89 -2.69
CA LEU A 123 4.98 -8.76 -1.31
C LEU A 123 5.42 -9.95 -0.44
N GLU A 124 5.40 -11.17 -0.99
CA GLU A 124 5.85 -12.41 -0.34
C GLU A 124 7.34 -12.40 -0.05
N LYS A 125 8.16 -12.04 -1.05
CA LYS A 125 9.60 -11.95 -0.87
C LYS A 125 10.00 -10.91 0.17
N GLY A 126 9.13 -9.92 0.43
CA GLY A 126 9.37 -8.83 1.36
C GLY A 126 10.51 -7.94 0.87
N GLY A 127 10.30 -6.62 0.79
CA GLY A 127 11.35 -5.67 0.38
C GLY A 127 12.58 -5.59 1.31
N ARG A 128 12.85 -6.63 2.13
CA ARG A 128 14.04 -6.76 2.96
C ARG A 128 14.26 -8.23 3.31
N SER A 129 15.43 -8.73 2.94
CA SER A 129 15.97 -10.09 3.15
C SER A 129 16.27 -10.39 4.63
N LEU A 130 15.34 -10.13 5.55
CA LEU A 130 15.51 -10.56 6.94
C LEU A 130 15.06 -12.03 7.06
N PRO A 131 15.79 -12.88 7.81
CA PRO A 131 15.34 -14.22 8.14
C PRO A 131 13.94 -14.22 8.74
N LEU A 132 13.13 -15.24 8.41
CA LEU A 132 11.77 -15.44 8.94
C LEU A 132 11.64 -15.16 10.46
N PRO A 133 12.55 -15.65 11.34
CA PRO A 133 12.49 -15.39 12.77
C PRO A 133 12.57 -13.90 13.14
N ASP A 134 13.40 -13.13 12.44
CA ASP A 134 13.60 -11.71 12.72
C ASP A 134 12.44 -10.87 12.19
N GLN A 135 11.80 -11.30 11.10
CA GLN A 135 10.56 -10.70 10.63
C GLN A 135 9.42 -10.86 11.65
N ILE A 136 9.32 -12.03 12.30
CA ILE A 136 8.32 -12.30 13.33
C ILE A 136 8.59 -11.43 14.57
N ARG A 137 9.86 -11.33 15.02
CA ARG A 137 10.24 -10.48 16.16
C ARG A 137 9.90 -9.01 15.92
N ASN A 138 10.30 -8.46 14.78
CA ASN A 138 10.01 -7.07 14.41
C ASN A 138 8.50 -6.81 14.33
N MET A 139 7.73 -7.80 13.86
CA MET A 139 6.28 -7.72 13.85
C MET A 139 5.68 -7.68 15.25
N LEU A 140 6.12 -8.57 16.15
CA LEU A 140 5.66 -8.60 17.53
C LEU A 140 5.94 -7.26 18.23
N VAL A 141 7.13 -6.68 18.03
CA VAL A 141 7.48 -5.34 18.56
C VAL A 141 6.55 -4.26 18.01
N GLY A 142 6.29 -4.26 16.69
CA GLY A 142 5.37 -3.32 16.07
C GLY A 142 3.95 -3.40 16.65
N PHE A 143 3.41 -4.60 16.84
CA PHE A 143 2.08 -4.82 17.40
C PHE A 143 2.00 -4.51 18.90
N MET A 144 3.09 -4.73 19.66
CA MET A 144 3.15 -4.35 21.08
C MET A 144 2.97 -2.84 21.29
N GLY A 145 3.44 -2.00 20.36
CA GLY A 145 3.20 -0.55 20.39
C GLY A 145 1.72 -0.15 20.31
N TYR A 146 0.85 -1.04 19.83
CA TYR A 146 -0.61 -0.87 19.78
C TYR A 146 -1.35 -1.64 20.89
N GLY A 147 -0.63 -2.21 21.86
CA GLY A 147 -1.18 -3.00 22.95
C GLY A 147 -1.72 -4.38 22.53
N ILE A 148 -1.28 -4.91 21.38
CA ILE A 148 -1.67 -6.23 20.88
C ILE A 148 -0.60 -7.23 21.34
N THR A 149 -1.02 -8.27 22.07
CA THR A 149 -0.10 -9.31 22.58
C THR A 149 0.16 -10.41 21.56
N ALA A 150 1.23 -11.16 21.76
CA ALA A 150 1.60 -12.30 20.92
C ALA A 150 0.50 -13.39 20.90
N GLU A 151 -0.22 -13.56 22.00
CA GLU A 151 -1.35 -14.49 22.13
C GLU A 151 -2.53 -14.07 21.22
N MET A 152 -2.86 -12.78 21.17
CA MET A 152 -3.92 -12.27 20.29
C MET A 152 -3.59 -12.45 18.81
N LEU A 153 -2.30 -12.42 18.45
CA LEU A 153 -1.85 -12.70 17.08
C LEU A 153 -1.94 -14.19 16.73
N ALA A 154 -1.58 -15.07 17.67
CA ALA A 154 -1.72 -16.51 17.50
C ALA A 154 -3.19 -16.95 17.36
N GLU A 155 -4.09 -16.37 18.17
CA GLU A 155 -5.54 -16.60 18.05
C GLU A 155 -6.08 -16.15 16.69
N LYS A 156 -5.62 -15.00 16.18
CA LYS A 156 -6.06 -14.51 14.87
C LYS A 156 -5.64 -15.41 13.71
N LEU A 157 -4.46 -16.00 13.80
CA LEU A 157 -3.92 -16.87 12.75
C LEU A 157 -4.33 -18.34 12.92
N ASN A 158 -4.92 -18.72 14.07
CA ASN A 158 -5.15 -20.12 14.47
C ASN A 158 -3.88 -20.99 14.35
N LYS A 159 -2.71 -20.39 14.61
CA LYS A 159 -1.39 -21.04 14.51
C LYS A 159 -0.49 -20.57 15.65
N SER A 160 0.41 -21.44 16.08
CA SER A 160 1.48 -21.05 17.00
C SER A 160 2.46 -20.08 16.32
N ILE A 161 3.12 -19.22 17.10
CA ILE A 161 4.09 -18.23 16.61
C ILE A 161 5.26 -18.90 15.87
N GLU A 162 5.60 -20.12 16.25
CA GLU A 162 6.66 -20.93 15.63
C GLU A 162 6.25 -21.52 14.28
N GLN A 163 4.95 -21.56 13.96
CA GLN A 163 4.39 -22.12 12.73
C GLN A 163 3.94 -21.03 11.73
N ILE A 164 4.42 -19.80 11.92
CA ILE A 164 4.08 -18.67 11.05
C ILE A 164 4.82 -18.83 9.71
N ASN A 165 4.06 -18.85 8.62
CA ASN A 165 4.60 -18.88 7.25
C ASN A 165 4.72 -17.45 6.69
N ASP A 166 5.47 -17.29 5.58
CA ASP A 166 5.62 -16.00 4.89
C ASP A 166 4.27 -15.35 4.53
N THR A 167 3.30 -16.16 4.10
CA THR A 167 1.94 -15.69 3.77
C THR A 167 1.23 -15.06 4.96
N ASP A 168 1.46 -15.60 6.16
CA ASP A 168 0.86 -15.12 7.40
C ASP A 168 1.49 -13.78 7.81
N ILE A 169 2.80 -13.62 7.61
CA ILE A 169 3.52 -12.35 7.85
C ILE A 169 2.99 -11.25 6.94
N ILE A 170 2.70 -11.54 5.67
CA ILE A 170 2.11 -10.54 4.75
C ILE A 170 0.72 -10.10 5.23
N ASN A 171 -0.10 -11.06 5.67
CA ASN A 171 -1.43 -10.77 6.19
C ASN A 171 -1.35 -9.92 7.47
N LEU A 172 -0.37 -10.20 8.32
CA LEU A 172 -0.05 -9.37 9.49
C LEU A 172 0.47 -7.99 9.09
N ARG A 173 1.35 -7.85 8.10
CA ARG A 173 1.80 -6.53 7.54
C ARG A 173 0.62 -5.70 7.05
N LYS A 174 -0.26 -6.31 6.26
CA LYS A 174 -1.47 -5.65 5.76
C LYS A 174 -2.37 -5.18 6.90
N THR A 175 -2.53 -6.02 7.92
CA THR A 175 -3.29 -5.67 9.13
C THR A 175 -2.64 -4.50 9.87
N TYR A 176 -1.32 -4.56 10.08
CA TYR A 176 -0.56 -3.51 10.75
C TYR A 176 -0.68 -2.17 10.04
N ALA A 177 -0.50 -2.15 8.71
CA ALA A 177 -0.68 -0.95 7.90
C ALA A 177 -2.10 -0.38 8.03
N ALA A 178 -3.13 -1.23 7.96
CA ALA A 178 -4.52 -0.80 8.13
C ALA A 178 -4.82 -0.22 9.53
N ILE A 179 -4.16 -0.71 10.59
CA ILE A 179 -4.27 -0.16 11.95
C ILE A 179 -3.53 1.17 12.05
N ARG A 180 -2.29 1.24 11.54
CA ARG A 180 -1.46 2.45 11.54
C ARG A 180 -2.12 3.60 10.77
N ASP A 181 -2.68 3.29 9.61
CA ASP A 181 -3.30 4.27 8.73
C ASP A 181 -4.72 4.67 9.21
N GLY A 182 -5.22 4.07 10.31
CA GLY A 182 -6.51 4.40 10.91
C GLY A 182 -7.74 3.82 10.20
N ASP A 183 -7.52 3.02 9.16
CA ASP A 183 -8.58 2.36 8.37
C ASP A 183 -9.31 1.25 9.15
N CYS A 184 -8.70 0.73 10.22
CA CYS A 184 -9.25 -0.33 11.06
C CYS A 184 -9.12 -0.01 12.55
N LYS A 185 -10.21 -0.19 13.29
CA LYS A 185 -10.15 -0.18 14.76
C LYS A 185 -9.55 -1.49 15.25
N ILE A 186 -8.66 -1.41 16.24
CA ILE A 186 -8.05 -2.58 16.89
C ILE A 186 -9.12 -3.56 17.40
N SER A 187 -10.23 -3.03 17.93
CA SER A 187 -11.38 -3.81 18.41
C SER A 187 -12.08 -4.63 17.32
N ASP A 188 -12.07 -4.17 16.08
CA ASP A 188 -12.75 -4.84 14.96
C ASP A 188 -11.89 -5.96 14.38
N VAL A 189 -10.57 -5.84 14.54
CA VAL A 189 -9.58 -6.77 14.01
C VAL A 189 -9.18 -7.83 15.03
N PHE A 190 -9.13 -7.45 16.31
CA PHE A 190 -8.84 -8.31 17.44
C PHE A 190 -9.97 -8.16 18.46
N PRO A 191 -11.05 -8.96 18.34
CA PRO A 191 -12.09 -8.97 19.35
C PRO A 191 -11.48 -9.38 20.69
N LYS A 192 -11.75 -8.61 21.75
CA LYS A 192 -11.31 -8.93 23.12
C LYS A 192 -12.00 -10.21 23.60
N ASN A 193 -11.46 -11.37 23.28
CA ASN A 193 -11.80 -12.56 24.02
C ASN A 193 -11.10 -12.48 25.39
N THR A 194 -11.94 -12.40 26.40
CA THR A 194 -11.58 -12.29 27.81
C THR A 194 -10.84 -13.54 28.28
N LYS A 195 -9.53 -13.45 28.44
CA LYS A 195 -8.83 -14.00 29.62
C LYS A 195 -7.85 -12.95 30.14
N THR A 196 -8.37 -12.09 31.02
CA THR A 196 -7.57 -11.26 31.92
C THR A 196 -6.56 -12.10 32.72
N PRO A 197 -5.40 -11.53 33.05
CA PRO A 197 -5.24 -11.11 34.44
C PRO A 197 -5.25 -9.58 34.64
N LYS A 198 -5.59 -9.26 35.87
CA LYS A 198 -6.00 -8.02 36.55
C LYS A 198 -5.35 -6.67 36.19
N PRO A 199 -6.08 -5.56 36.46
CA PRO A 199 -5.82 -4.22 35.96
C PRO A 199 -4.81 -3.47 36.84
N VAL A 200 -3.98 -2.62 36.22
CA VAL A 200 -3.34 -1.50 36.92
C VAL A 200 -4.19 -0.26 36.67
N THR A 201 -4.58 0.34 37.78
CA THR A 201 -5.45 1.51 37.97
C THR A 201 -5.01 2.70 37.13
N LYS A 202 -6.01 3.39 36.55
CA LYS A 202 -5.85 4.70 35.92
C LYS A 202 -5.63 5.76 36.98
N GLU A 203 -4.55 6.51 36.86
CA GLU A 203 -4.47 7.89 37.34
C GLU A 203 -4.08 8.76 36.13
N GLU A 204 -4.96 9.67 35.73
CA GLU A 204 -4.57 10.87 34.99
C GLU A 204 -3.91 11.82 36.00
N PRO A 205 -2.75 12.40 35.66
CA PRO A 205 -2.76 13.85 35.56
C PRO A 205 -2.00 14.40 34.35
N GLU A 206 -2.63 15.42 33.78
CA GLU A 206 -2.06 16.66 33.25
C GLU A 206 -1.09 16.62 32.05
N LYS A 207 -1.52 17.36 31.03
CA LYS A 207 -0.80 17.74 29.82
C LYS A 207 0.59 18.30 30.15
N LYS A 208 1.64 17.53 29.83
CA LYS A 208 2.95 18.05 29.45
C LYS A 208 3.29 17.57 28.06
N ILE A 209 3.55 18.53 27.18
CA ILE A 209 4.14 18.31 25.87
C ILE A 209 5.53 17.72 26.13
N VAL A 210 5.69 16.42 25.92
CA VAL A 210 7.00 15.76 25.88
C VAL A 210 7.30 15.47 24.43
N VAL A 211 8.38 16.10 23.97
CA VAL A 211 9.04 15.91 22.67
C VAL A 211 9.16 14.42 22.36
N ALA A 212 8.90 14.04 21.11
CA ALA A 212 9.01 12.67 20.62
C ALA A 212 10.27 11.97 21.17
N PRO A 213 10.17 10.75 21.72
CA PRO A 213 11.37 9.99 22.01
C PRO A 213 12.05 9.69 20.66
N THR A 214 13.20 10.31 20.47
CA THR A 214 14.19 9.91 19.48
C THR A 214 14.34 8.39 19.52
N PRO A 215 14.36 7.70 18.38
CA PRO A 215 14.59 6.27 18.36
C PRO A 215 15.88 5.97 19.13
N ILE A 216 15.79 5.01 20.04
CA ILE A 216 16.95 4.41 20.68
C ILE A 216 17.74 3.78 19.53
N VAL A 217 18.76 4.49 19.06
CA VAL A 217 19.80 3.92 18.21
C VAL A 217 20.56 2.97 19.11
N GLU A 218 20.24 1.69 19.03
CA GLU A 218 21.20 0.66 19.43
C GLU A 218 22.52 1.02 18.75
N LYS A 219 23.58 1.20 19.54
CA LYS A 219 24.91 1.48 19.02
C LYS A 219 25.28 0.32 18.11
N VAL A 220 25.09 0.50 16.81
CA VAL A 220 25.72 -0.32 15.79
C VAL A 220 27.23 -0.17 16.05
N ASP A 221 27.94 -1.28 16.19
CA ASP A 221 29.39 -1.28 16.39
C ASP A 221 30.04 -0.31 15.37
N GLU A 222 30.78 0.69 15.86
CA GLU A 222 31.37 1.75 15.02
C GLU A 222 32.22 1.17 13.88
N ASP A 223 32.79 -0.02 14.10
CA ASP A 223 33.56 -0.79 13.13
C ASP A 223 32.72 -1.28 11.94
N ILE A 224 31.50 -1.78 12.17
CA ILE A 224 30.60 -2.25 11.11
C ILE A 224 30.14 -1.06 10.26
N HIS A 225 29.87 0.07 10.89
CA HIS A 225 29.45 1.28 10.19
C HIS A 225 30.55 1.82 9.27
N ALA A 226 31.81 1.83 9.74
CA ALA A 226 32.96 2.21 8.93
C ALA A 226 33.16 1.29 7.73
N GLU A 227 33.00 -0.03 7.91
CA GLU A 227 33.10 -1.01 6.83
C GLU A 227 32.01 -0.82 5.76
N LEU A 228 30.76 -0.61 6.18
CA LEU A 228 29.63 -0.36 5.29
C LEU A 228 29.82 0.93 4.47
N LEU A 229 30.37 1.98 5.09
CA LEU A 229 30.68 3.25 4.44
C LEU A 229 31.83 3.12 3.44
N GLN A 230 32.83 2.29 3.72
CA GLN A 230 33.89 2.02 2.75
C GLN A 230 33.34 1.25 1.55
N LYS A 231 32.46 0.27 1.78
CA LYS A 231 31.84 -0.53 0.73
C LYS A 231 30.91 0.29 -0.17
N SER A 232 30.08 1.17 0.40
CA SER A 232 29.20 2.05 -0.38
C SER A 232 30.00 3.01 -1.28
N LYS A 233 31.07 3.63 -0.76
CA LYS A 233 31.97 4.50 -1.54
C LYS A 233 32.63 3.75 -2.71
N SER A 234 33.07 2.52 -2.47
CA SER A 234 33.71 1.70 -3.51
C SER A 234 32.76 1.33 -4.66
N LEU A 235 31.50 1.03 -4.34
CA LEU A 235 30.47 0.70 -5.33
C LEU A 235 30.10 1.93 -6.16
N LEU A 236 29.90 3.08 -5.52
CA LEU A 236 29.60 4.33 -6.23
C LEU A 236 30.72 4.72 -7.21
N ALA A 237 31.99 4.61 -6.80
CA ALA A 237 33.13 4.88 -7.67
C ALA A 237 33.18 3.94 -8.89
N SER A 238 32.76 2.68 -8.71
CA SER A 238 32.63 1.71 -9.81
C SER A 238 31.50 2.08 -10.78
N ILE A 239 30.37 2.59 -10.27
CA ILE A 239 29.24 3.08 -11.07
C ILE A 239 29.66 4.31 -11.88
N ASP A 240 30.28 5.31 -11.25
CA ASP A 240 30.75 6.53 -11.91
C ASP A 240 31.67 6.24 -13.10
N LYS A 241 32.58 5.28 -12.94
CA LYS A 241 33.51 4.88 -13.99
C LYS A 241 32.80 4.26 -15.20
N LYS A 242 31.64 3.62 -15.01
CA LYS A 242 30.90 2.91 -16.06
C LYS A 242 29.79 3.74 -16.67
N ASN A 243 29.06 4.50 -15.85
CA ASN A 243 27.99 5.37 -16.27
C ASN A 243 27.94 6.63 -15.38
N PRO A 244 28.63 7.72 -15.80
CA PRO A 244 28.74 8.94 -14.99
C PRO A 244 27.39 9.63 -14.78
N LEU A 245 26.49 9.56 -15.76
CA LEU A 245 25.18 10.18 -15.71
C LEU A 245 24.27 9.49 -14.67
N TYR A 246 24.36 8.16 -14.55
CA TYR A 246 23.63 7.42 -13.52
C TYR A 246 24.19 7.69 -12.11
N GLY A 247 25.51 7.83 -11.98
CA GLY A 247 26.16 8.24 -10.72
C GLY A 247 25.75 9.64 -10.26
N GLU A 248 25.58 10.59 -11.18
CA GLU A 248 25.01 11.93 -10.89
C GLU A 248 23.56 11.84 -10.42
N ILE A 249 22.71 11.04 -11.09
CA ILE A 249 21.31 10.84 -10.65
C ILE A 249 21.23 10.26 -9.23
N LEU A 250 22.12 9.33 -8.88
CA LEU A 250 22.18 8.76 -7.53
C LEU A 250 22.62 9.80 -6.48
N ARG A 251 23.43 10.79 -6.86
CA ARG A 251 23.83 11.90 -5.98
C ARG A 251 22.75 13.00 -5.90
N ASP A 252 22.07 13.31 -7.00
CA ASP A 252 21.08 14.38 -7.09
C ASP A 252 19.71 13.98 -6.52
N GLY A 253 19.27 12.73 -6.75
CA GLY A 253 18.00 12.21 -6.23
C GLY A 253 17.99 12.03 -4.70
N TYR A 254 19.18 11.93 -4.10
CA TYR A 254 19.37 11.81 -2.66
C TYR A 254 20.24 12.97 -2.21
N CYS A 255 19.62 14.14 -2.03
CA CYS A 255 20.20 15.47 -1.77
C CYS A 255 21.38 15.54 -0.76
N VAL A 256 22.55 14.95 -0.98
CA VAL A 256 23.74 15.27 -0.17
C VAL A 256 25.03 14.83 -0.87
N ASN A 257 25.88 15.81 -1.20
CA ASN A 257 27.31 15.62 -1.46
C ASN A 257 28.12 15.25 -0.20
N SER A 258 27.45 14.77 0.86
CA SER A 258 28.09 14.42 2.14
C SER A 258 28.12 12.90 2.31
N ALA A 259 29.17 12.38 2.96
CA ALA A 259 29.35 10.95 3.21
C ALA A 259 28.14 10.27 3.87
N VAL A 260 27.30 11.05 4.57
CA VAL A 260 26.05 10.62 5.19
C VAL A 260 25.01 10.17 4.16
N ALA A 261 24.96 10.77 2.96
CA ALA A 261 24.05 10.30 1.90
C ALA A 261 24.41 8.89 1.42
N LEU A 262 25.70 8.59 1.31
CA LEU A 262 26.19 7.29 0.83
C LEU A 262 25.86 6.17 1.82
N GLU A 263 25.69 6.48 3.10
CA GLU A 263 25.14 5.55 4.08
C GLU A 263 23.63 5.35 3.88
N THR A 264 22.87 6.43 3.61
CA THR A 264 21.41 6.34 3.42
C THR A 264 20.99 5.64 2.13
N LEU A 265 21.81 5.71 1.08
CA LEU A 265 21.58 5.04 -0.20
C LEU A 265 21.52 3.50 -0.05
N GLY A 266 22.15 2.93 0.99
CA GLY A 266 22.18 1.49 1.21
C GLY A 266 23.00 0.73 0.15
N ILE A 267 23.61 -0.38 0.55
CA ILE A 267 24.47 -1.18 -0.34
C ILE A 267 23.66 -1.78 -1.51
N ASP A 268 22.40 -2.16 -1.25
CA ASP A 268 21.54 -2.80 -2.23
C ASP A 268 21.21 -1.88 -3.42
N GLN A 269 21.02 -0.58 -3.20
CA GLN A 269 20.73 0.34 -4.31
C GLN A 269 21.96 0.63 -5.15
N LEU A 270 23.15 0.73 -4.52
CA LEU A 270 24.40 0.87 -5.24
C LEU A 270 24.73 -0.40 -6.04
N GLN A 271 24.45 -1.58 -5.48
CA GLN A 271 24.61 -2.83 -6.19
C GLN A 271 23.68 -2.93 -7.41
N ALA A 272 22.41 -2.51 -7.26
CA ALA A 272 21.49 -2.43 -8.39
C ALA A 272 21.95 -1.42 -9.46
N GLY A 273 22.50 -0.29 -9.05
CA GLY A 273 23.10 0.69 -9.97
C GLY A 273 24.30 0.14 -10.74
N LEU A 274 25.14 -0.65 -10.06
CA LEU A 274 26.24 -1.36 -10.69
C LEU A 274 25.72 -2.40 -11.69
N ASP A 275 24.73 -3.21 -11.30
CA ASP A 275 24.14 -4.22 -12.19
C ASP A 275 23.47 -3.59 -13.42
N PHE A 276 22.86 -2.41 -13.27
CA PHE A 276 22.34 -1.61 -14.38
C PHE A 276 23.47 -1.10 -15.29
N ALA A 277 24.53 -0.52 -14.72
CA ALA A 277 25.70 -0.07 -15.47
C ALA A 277 26.45 -1.22 -16.18
N HIS A 278 26.29 -2.45 -15.70
CA HIS A 278 26.79 -3.68 -16.32
C HIS A 278 25.81 -4.33 -17.31
N GLY A 279 24.61 -3.78 -17.49
CA GLY A 279 23.59 -4.35 -18.39
C GLY A 279 23.00 -5.69 -17.94
N LYS A 280 23.10 -6.03 -16.65
CA LYS A 280 22.57 -7.29 -16.09
C LYS A 280 21.09 -7.22 -15.69
N LEU A 281 20.52 -6.02 -15.69
CA LEU A 281 19.11 -5.75 -15.34
C LEU A 281 18.19 -5.65 -16.57
N ILE A 282 18.69 -6.02 -17.76
CA ILE A 282 17.93 -6.12 -19.02
C ILE A 282 17.87 -7.58 -19.45
#